data_AF-A0A4R3S0P4-F1
#
_entry.id   AF-A0A4R3S0P4-F1
#
_cell.length_a   1.000
_cell.length_b   1.000
_cell.length_c   1.000
_cell.angle_alpha   90.00
_cell.angle_beta   90.00
_cell.angle_gamma   90.00
#
_symmetry.space_group_name_H-M   'P 1'
#
loop_
_entity.id
_entity.type
_entity.pdbx_description
1 polymer ?
#
loop_
_entity_poly.entity_id
_entity_poly.type
_entity_poly.pdbx_seq_one_letter_code
_entity_poly.pdbx_strand_id
1 'polypeptide(L)'
;MTLRIYADHKKLPLGRIGVDVSHAKIHVNDCADCTEAERSGSGRIDRFERVISIEGEVSEKLRGKIAEIADKCPVHRTLEAMATIRTIVK
;
A
#
# COMPACT_ATOMS: atom_id res chain seq x y z
N MET A 1 4.34 -10.35 5.26
CA MET A 1 5.64 -10.64 5.90
C MET A 1 6.34 -9.40 6.46
N THR A 2 6.73 -8.41 5.65
CA THR A 2 7.57 -7.26 6.07
C THR A 2 7.05 -6.52 7.32
N LEU A 3 5.74 -6.26 7.40
CA LEU A 3 5.13 -5.61 8.58
C LEU A 3 5.35 -6.37 9.88
N ARG A 4 5.10 -7.69 9.88
CA ARG A 4 5.28 -8.54 11.06
C ARG A 4 6.75 -8.58 11.47
N ILE A 5 7.65 -8.82 10.51
CA ILE A 5 9.10 -8.84 10.77
C ILE A 5 9.58 -7.53 11.40
N TYR A 6 9.15 -6.39 10.85
CA TYR A 6 9.52 -5.08 11.40
C TYR A 6 8.94 -4.86 12.80
N ALA A 7 7.67 -5.21 13.01
CA ALA A 7 7.01 -5.07 14.30
C ALA A 7 7.72 -5.88 15.38
N ASP A 8 8.06 -7.14 15.09
CA ASP A 8 8.78 -8.01 16.00
C ASP A 8 10.18 -7.45 16.33
N HIS A 9 10.92 -6.98 15.31
CA HIS A 9 12.24 -6.37 15.50
C HIS A 9 12.21 -5.07 16.31
N LYS A 10 11.17 -4.25 16.15
CA LYS A 10 10.99 -2.99 16.88
C LYS A 10 10.16 -3.12 18.16
N LYS A 11 9.74 -4.34 18.50
CA LYS A 11 8.83 -4.64 19.63
C LYS A 11 7.58 -3.76 19.60
N LEU A 12 7.05 -3.51 18.41
CA LEU A 12 5.80 -2.77 18.22
C LEU A 12 4.62 -3.71 18.48
N PRO A 13 3.73 -3.41 19.43
CA PRO A 13 2.55 -4.23 19.66
C PRO A 13 1.58 -4.04 18.50
N LEU A 14 1.58 -5.00 17.57
CA LEU A 14 0.58 -5.12 16.52
C LEU A 14 -0.23 -6.39 16.74
N GLY A 15 -1.56 -6.24 16.77
CA GLY A 15 -2.50 -7.35 16.79
C GLY A 15 -2.43 -8.18 15.51
N ARG A 16 -3.48 -8.95 15.23
CA ARG A 16 -3.54 -9.72 13.97
C ARG A 16 -3.51 -8.76 12.79
N ILE A 17 -2.73 -9.10 11.77
CA ILE A 17 -2.60 -8.30 10.55
C ILE A 17 -3.30 -9.06 9.42
N GLY A 18 -4.31 -8.45 8.81
CA GLY A 18 -4.92 -8.87 7.56
C GLY A 18 -4.44 -7.99 6.41
N VAL A 19 -4.35 -8.57 5.21
CA VAL A 19 -4.04 -7.83 4.00
C VAL A 19 -4.93 -8.35 2.88
N ASP A 20 -5.76 -7.46 2.34
CA ASP A 20 -6.55 -7.70 1.14
C ASP A 20 -5.92 -6.92 -0.01
N VAL A 21 -5.75 -7.58 -1.15
CA VAL A 21 -5.20 -6.97 -2.36
C VAL A 21 -6.21 -7.15 -3.48
N SER A 22 -6.57 -6.04 -4.11
CA SER A 22 -7.41 -6.02 -5.30
C SER A 22 -6.66 -5.35 -6.46
N HIS A 23 -7.06 -5.69 -7.67
CA HIS A 23 -6.50 -5.17 -8.91
C HIS A 23 -7.62 -4.65 -9.81
N ALA A 24 -7.36 -3.53 -10.46
CA ALA A 24 -8.24 -2.99 -11.49
C ALA A 24 -7.43 -2.22 -12.54
N LYS A 25 -7.97 -2.15 -13.76
CA LYS A 25 -7.51 -1.19 -14.77
C LYS A 25 -8.33 0.09 -14.69
N ILE A 26 -7.71 1.20 -14.31
CA ILE A 26 -8.38 2.51 -14.18
C ILE A 26 -7.96 3.45 -15.31
N HIS A 27 -8.80 4.43 -15.64
CA HIS A 27 -8.40 5.47 -16.58
C HIS A 27 -7.34 6.36 -15.93
N VAL A 28 -6.34 6.81 -16.70
CA VAL A 28 -5.23 7.58 -16.14
C VAL A 28 -5.69 8.89 -15.49
N ASN A 29 -6.71 9.52 -16.06
CA ASN A 29 -7.39 10.71 -15.53
C ASN A 29 -8.04 10.49 -14.15
N ASP A 30 -8.42 9.25 -13.82
CA ASP A 30 -9.06 8.91 -12.54
C ASP A 30 -8.02 8.52 -11.48
N CYS A 31 -6.74 8.53 -11.84
CA CYS A 31 -5.66 8.20 -10.94
C CYS A 31 -5.20 9.42 -10.13
N ALA A 32 -5.82 9.62 -8.97
CA ALA A 32 -5.45 10.67 -8.01
C ALA A 32 -4.00 10.56 -7.49
N ASP A 33 -3.41 9.38 -7.55
CA ASP A 33 -2.06 9.10 -7.03
C ASP A 33 -0.98 9.07 -8.13
N CYS A 34 -1.36 9.26 -9.40
CA CYS A 34 -0.43 9.25 -10.53
C CYS A 34 0.29 10.59 -10.69
N THR A 35 1.55 10.52 -11.11
CA THR A 35 2.38 11.65 -11.51
C THR A 35 1.81 12.37 -12.74
N GLU A 36 2.18 13.63 -12.95
CA GLU A 36 1.78 14.37 -14.16
C GLU A 36 2.25 13.69 -15.46
N ALA A 37 3.44 13.09 -15.44
CA ALA A 37 3.96 12.31 -16.55
C ALA A 37 3.05 11.11 -16.88
N GLU A 38 2.62 10.35 -15.87
CA GLU A 38 1.66 9.26 -16.03
C GLU A 38 0.31 9.77 -16.56
N ARG A 39 -0.21 10.88 -15.99
CA ARG A 39 -1.50 11.48 -16.41
C ARG A 39 -1.50 12.09 -17.81
N SER A 40 -0.33 12.47 -18.33
CA SER A 40 -0.20 13.03 -19.68
C SER A 40 -0.42 12.00 -20.80
N GLY A 41 -0.44 10.70 -20.47
CA GLY A 41 -0.75 9.63 -21.40
C GLY A 41 -2.23 9.53 -21.77
N SER A 42 -2.55 8.76 -22.81
CA SER A 42 -3.92 8.31 -23.10
C SER A 42 -4.00 6.81 -22.86
N GLY A 43 -4.91 6.36 -21.97
CA GLY A 43 -5.09 4.93 -21.71
C GLY A 43 -5.53 4.56 -20.29
N ARG A 44 -5.50 3.25 -20.04
CA ARG A 44 -5.75 2.66 -18.71
C ARG A 44 -4.44 2.18 -18.11
N ILE A 45 -4.33 2.29 -16.80
CA ILE A 45 -3.18 1.82 -16.02
C ILE A 45 -3.61 0.72 -15.07
N ASP A 46 -2.68 -0.16 -14.72
CA ASP A 46 -2.88 -1.16 -13.68
C ASP A 46 -2.78 -0.50 -12.31
N ARG A 47 -3.82 -0.68 -11.50
CA ARG A 47 -3.86 -0.22 -10.11
C ARG A 47 -4.09 -1.39 -9.19
N PHE A 48 -3.22 -1.52 -8.20
CA PHE A 48 -3.41 -2.41 -7.07
C PHE A 48 -3.86 -1.60 -5.85
N GLU A 49 -4.95 -2.01 -5.22
CA GLU A 49 -5.35 -1.47 -3.92
C GLU A 49 -5.06 -2.52 -2.84
N ARG A 50 -4.23 -2.13 -1.88
CA ARG A 50 -3.85 -2.93 -0.72
C ARG A 50 -4.53 -2.35 0.51
N VAL A 51 -5.41 -3.11 1.12
CA VAL A 51 -6.06 -2.79 2.38
C VAL A 51 -5.40 -3.60 3.49
N ILE A 52 -4.78 -2.92 4.45
CA ILE A 52 -4.15 -3.52 5.62
C ILE A 52 -5.07 -3.31 6.80
N SER A 53 -5.50 -4.39 7.44
CA SER A 53 -6.29 -4.36 8.67
C SER A 53 -5.44 -4.80 9.84
N ILE A 54 -5.57 -4.11 10.98
CA ILE A 54 -4.93 -4.54 12.23
C ILE A 54 -5.99 -4.66 13.32
N GLU A 55 -6.04 -5.80 13.98
CA GLU A 55 -6.90 -5.99 15.16
C GLU A 55 -6.39 -5.15 16.33
N GLY A 56 -7.29 -4.36 16.93
CA GLY A 56 -7.02 -3.47 18.06
C GLY A 56 -7.01 -1.99 17.68
N GLU A 57 -6.67 -1.12 18.64
CA GLU A 57 -6.56 0.32 18.37
C GLU A 57 -5.27 0.65 17.61
N VAL A 58 -5.42 1.37 16.50
CA VAL A 58 -4.30 1.87 15.69
C VAL A 58 -4.37 3.39 15.66
N SER A 59 -3.46 4.04 16.39
CA SER A 59 -3.31 5.51 16.33
C SER A 59 -2.89 5.96 14.93
N GLU A 60 -3.24 7.20 14.54
CA GLU A 60 -2.83 7.78 13.25
C GLU A 60 -1.32 7.74 13.01
N LYS A 61 -0.53 7.97 14.06
CA LYS A 61 0.94 7.86 14.01
C LYS A 61 1.38 6.45 13.64
N LEU A 62 0.71 5.44 14.19
CA LEU A 62 1.00 4.04 13.90
C LEU A 62 0.52 3.66 12.49
N ARG A 63 -0.63 4.16 12.04
CA ARG A 63 -1.14 3.98 10.66
C ARG A 63 -0.13 4.45 9.61
N GLY A 64 0.39 5.67 9.78
CA GLY A 64 1.43 6.20 8.90
C GLY A 64 2.69 5.34 8.90
N LYS A 65 3.10 4.84 10.09
CA LYS A 65 4.25 3.94 10.19
C LYS A 65 4.02 2.61 9.49
N ILE A 66 2.82 2.03 9.61
CA ILE A 66 2.44 0.79 8.94
C ILE A 66 2.51 0.95 7.42
N ALA A 67 1.95 2.03 6.88
CA ALA A 67 2.03 2.32 5.44
C ALA A 67 3.50 2.40 4.99
N GLU A 68 4.33 3.19 5.68
CA GLU A 68 5.76 3.33 5.37
C GLU A 68 6.53 1.99 5.37
N ILE A 69 6.21 1.09 6.32
CA ILE A 69 6.82 -0.24 6.37
C ILE A 69 6.32 -1.13 5.23
N ALA A 70 5.03 -1.03 4.91
CA ALA A 70 4.41 -1.84 3.86
C ALA A 70 4.98 -1.51 2.48
N ASP A 71 5.42 -0.28 2.23
CA ASP A 71 6.08 0.16 0.99
C ASP A 71 7.52 -0.37 0.88
N LYS A 72 8.13 -0.81 1.99
CA LYS A 72 9.44 -1.47 1.99
C LYS A 72 9.37 -2.96 1.66
N CYS A 73 8.20 -3.48 1.31
CA CYS A 73 8.04 -4.88 0.90
C CYS A 73 8.76 -5.15 -0.43
N PRO A 74 9.59 -6.21 -0.56
CA PRO A 74 10.25 -6.54 -1.83
C PRO A 74 9.29 -6.67 -3.02
N VAL A 75 8.11 -7.25 -2.79
CA VAL A 75 7.07 -7.41 -3.83
C VAL A 75 6.46 -6.06 -4.22
N HIS A 76 6.35 -5.12 -3.28
CA HIS A 76 5.88 -3.76 -3.60
C HIS A 76 6.82 -3.09 -4.60
N ARG A 77 8.14 -3.18 -4.36
CA ARG A 77 9.16 -2.62 -5.27
C ARG A 77 9.12 -3.22 -6.67
N THR A 78 8.77 -4.50 -6.80
CA THR A 78 8.61 -5.12 -8.10
C THR A 78 7.36 -4.60 -8.83
N LEU A 79 6.26 -4.43 -8.09
CA LEU A 79 4.97 -4.03 -8.68
C LEU A 79 4.90 -2.52 -8.99
N GLU A 80 5.54 -1.67 -8.20
CA GLU A 80 5.51 -0.20 -8.38
C GLU A 80 6.18 0.25 -9.69
N ALA A 81 7.07 -0.57 -10.26
CA ALA A 81 7.72 -0.27 -11.54
C ALA A 81 6.78 -0.37 -12.75
N MET A 82 5.64 -1.06 -12.61
CA MET A 82 4.71 -1.33 -13.72
C MET A 82 3.25 -0.98 -13.41
N ALA A 83 2.92 -0.69 -12.15
CA ALA A 83 1.56 -0.43 -11.71
C ALA A 83 1.54 0.58 -10.55
N THR A 84 0.45 1.34 -10.45
CA THR A 84 0.22 2.22 -9.30
C THR A 84 -0.31 1.42 -8.12
N ILE A 85 0.29 1.59 -6.94
CA ILE A 85 -0.13 0.89 -5.72
C ILE A 85 -0.74 1.89 -4.74
N ARG A 86 -2.00 1.69 -4.40
CA ARG A 86 -2.68 2.44 -3.34
C ARG A 86 -2.69 1.63 -2.06
N THR A 87 -2.28 2.23 -0.95
CA THR A 87 -2.32 1.58 0.37
C THR A 87 -3.34 2.25 1.26
N ILE A 88 -4.19 1.45 1.91
CA ILE A 88 -5.15 1.88 2.91
C ILE A 88 -4.88 1.08 4.18
N VAL A 89 -4.75 1.76 5.31
CA VAL A 89 -4.64 1.11 6.64
C VAL A 89 -5.95 1.34 7.38
N LYS A 90 -6.66 0.25 7.70
CA LYS A 90 -7.94 0.23 8.42
C LYS A 90 -7.74 -0.19 9.87
#